data_AF-A0A2V2U7C0-F1
#
_entry.id   AF-A0A2V2U7C0-F1
#
_cell.length_a   1.000
_cell.length_b   1.000
_cell.length_c   1.000
_cell.angle_alpha   90.00
_cell.angle_beta   90.00
_cell.angle_gamma   90.00
#
_symmetry.space_group_name_H-M   'P 1'
#
loop_
_entity.id
_entity.type
_entity.pdbx_description
1 polymer ?
#
loop_
_entity_poly.entity_id
_entity_poly.type
_entity_poly.pdbx_seq_one_letter_code
_entity_poly.pdbx_strand_id
1 'polypeptide(L)'
;MPIAHCEITIEAGLDIILSHFEPPIWPRTISTNTTDGRQVLVYNEQQAIAMFKRANLLNCKINAYPSYTEWNALNRQAPNFIFIDLDLSQFISRLALDRTLQKTLNFIKQKLGVDAQPTVIWSGNGYHIYIPIQAFILESENIFAEFEHASRKFIQFAEQFLSNKKADPCHSNGLSFRNCMLRLPGSYNPKLVEFGDKDQILNIPSHAVVRVVQCWNDLRPSIRPLLAEFYIYHADATVKEMNAKRRREQVKKFKSFGSTNNNNRIDWIEKLLNRPLDEFRKYCIWRIFIPYLVNIRRLASEEALNITKEWLTKCNSVRRLDFNAIQRIDEALDTVGNYYPISCINLKTENELLYLRLKIEGILI
;
A
#
# COMPACT_ATOMS: atom_id res chain seq x y z
N MET A 1 -17.26 -32.34 -16.36
CA MET A 1 -17.76 -31.83 -17.65
C MET A 1 -16.89 -30.66 -18.06
N PRO A 2 -16.42 -30.59 -19.32
CA PRO A 2 -15.69 -29.42 -19.80
C PRO A 2 -16.67 -28.24 -19.83
N ILE A 3 -16.33 -27.17 -19.11
CA ILE A 3 -17.11 -25.93 -19.11
C ILE A 3 -16.96 -25.34 -20.51
N ALA A 4 -18.03 -25.33 -21.30
CA ALA A 4 -18.06 -24.62 -22.57
C ALA A 4 -17.72 -23.15 -22.29
N HIS A 5 -16.57 -22.70 -22.77
CA HIS A 5 -16.18 -21.30 -22.68
C HIS A 5 -17.05 -20.51 -23.67
N CYS A 6 -18.17 -19.97 -23.18
CA CYS A 6 -18.89 -18.95 -23.92
C CYS A 6 -18.00 -17.70 -23.94
N GLU A 7 -17.38 -17.41 -25.08
CA GLU A 7 -16.62 -16.17 -25.26
C GLU A 7 -17.59 -14.99 -25.24
N ILE A 8 -17.48 -14.14 -24.22
CA ILE A 8 -18.28 -12.93 -24.09
C ILE A 8 -17.72 -11.89 -25.07
N THR A 9 -18.59 -11.31 -25.92
CA THR A 9 -18.20 -10.21 -26.81
C THR A 9 -17.93 -8.92 -26.02
N ILE A 10 -17.21 -7.97 -26.61
CA ILE A 10 -16.92 -6.70 -25.92
C ILE A 10 -18.20 -5.91 -25.61
N GLU A 11 -19.23 -6.02 -26.46
CA GLU A 11 -20.55 -5.42 -26.27
C GLU A 11 -21.26 -6.00 -25.05
N ALA A 12 -21.40 -7.33 -24.99
CA ALA A 12 -21.99 -7.99 -23.83
C ALA A 12 -21.17 -7.75 -22.55
N GLY A 13 -19.84 -7.68 -22.67
CA GLY A 13 -18.96 -7.31 -21.57
C GLY A 13 -19.20 -5.87 -21.08
N LEU A 14 -19.42 -4.93 -22.00
CA LEU A 14 -19.76 -3.56 -21.67
C LEU A 14 -21.14 -3.48 -21.00
N ASP A 15 -22.16 -4.18 -21.52
CA ASP A 15 -23.51 -4.24 -20.93
C ASP A 15 -23.47 -4.68 -19.47
N ILE A 16 -22.69 -5.73 -19.19
CA ILE A 16 -22.47 -6.22 -17.81
C ILE A 16 -21.86 -5.12 -16.94
N ILE A 17 -20.88 -4.36 -17.42
CA ILE A 17 -20.28 -3.28 -16.62
C ILE A 17 -21.24 -2.10 -16.46
N LEU A 18 -21.97 -1.71 -17.51
CA LEU A 18 -22.90 -0.60 -17.48
C LEU A 18 -24.11 -0.85 -16.56
N SER A 19 -24.55 -2.10 -16.40
CA SER A 19 -25.64 -2.45 -15.49
C SER A 19 -25.35 -2.06 -14.02
N HIS A 20 -24.07 -1.94 -13.67
CA HIS A 20 -23.64 -1.55 -12.33
C HIS A 20 -23.80 -0.05 -12.07
N PHE A 21 -24.01 0.77 -13.10
CA PHE A 21 -24.02 2.23 -12.98
C PHE A 21 -25.43 2.79 -12.85
N GLU A 22 -25.55 3.86 -12.08
CA GLU A 22 -26.80 4.63 -11.98
C GLU A 22 -26.80 5.74 -13.06
N PRO A 23 -27.97 6.10 -13.60
CA PRO A 23 -28.09 7.25 -14.49
C PRO A 23 -27.66 8.57 -13.82
N PRO A 24 -27.05 9.50 -14.58
CA PRO A 24 -26.66 9.36 -15.97
C PRO A 24 -25.39 8.49 -16.15
N ILE A 25 -25.44 7.54 -17.08
CA ILE A 25 -24.30 6.65 -17.36
C ILE A 25 -23.16 7.41 -18.05
N TRP A 26 -23.49 8.34 -18.94
CA TRP A 26 -22.53 9.12 -19.74
C TRP A 26 -22.62 10.62 -19.40
N PRO A 27 -21.56 11.41 -19.62
CA PRO A 27 -20.26 11.03 -20.17
C PRO A 27 -19.29 10.45 -19.14
N ARG A 28 -18.40 9.59 -19.61
CA ARG A 28 -17.50 8.79 -18.78
C ARG A 28 -16.15 8.62 -19.45
N THR A 29 -15.11 8.41 -18.65
CA THR A 29 -13.78 8.18 -19.20
C THR A 29 -13.52 6.69 -19.44
N ILE A 30 -12.78 6.42 -20.51
CA ILE A 30 -12.26 5.09 -20.84
C ILE A 30 -10.75 5.15 -21.04
N SER A 31 -10.08 4.01 -20.94
CA SER A 31 -8.67 3.86 -21.30
C SER A 31 -8.49 2.56 -22.08
N THR A 32 -7.54 2.56 -23.00
CA THR A 32 -7.16 1.36 -23.77
C THR A 32 -5.65 1.28 -23.88
N ASN A 33 -5.14 0.27 -24.58
CA ASN A 33 -3.71 0.20 -24.90
C ASN A 33 -3.26 1.35 -25.80
N THR A 34 -4.11 1.79 -26.75
CA THR A 34 -3.75 2.87 -27.69
C THR A 34 -3.75 4.26 -27.06
N THR A 35 -4.39 4.41 -25.90
CA THR A 35 -4.34 5.68 -25.14
C THR A 35 -3.11 5.78 -24.25
N ASP A 36 -2.31 4.72 -24.14
CA ASP A 36 -1.13 4.63 -23.27
C ASP A 36 -1.46 4.99 -21.81
N GLY A 37 -2.54 4.38 -21.30
CA GLY A 37 -3.04 4.62 -19.93
C GLY A 37 -3.75 5.97 -19.73
N ARG A 38 -3.76 6.86 -20.73
CA ARG A 38 -4.54 8.11 -20.66
C ARG A 38 -6.03 7.81 -20.71
N GLN A 39 -6.77 8.55 -19.92
CA GLN A 39 -8.22 8.50 -19.91
C GLN A 39 -8.80 9.45 -20.95
N VAL A 40 -9.71 8.95 -21.79
CA VAL A 40 -10.40 9.71 -22.84
C VAL A 40 -11.89 9.74 -22.55
N LEU A 41 -12.50 10.92 -22.69
CA LEU A 41 -13.93 11.13 -22.47
C LEU A 41 -14.74 10.59 -23.65
N VAL A 42 -15.78 9.82 -23.35
CA VAL A 42 -16.77 9.34 -24.31
C VAL A 42 -18.18 9.69 -23.82
N TYR A 43 -19.09 9.91 -24.76
CA TYR A 43 -20.43 10.44 -24.51
C TYR A 43 -21.55 9.42 -24.69
N ASN A 44 -21.24 8.24 -25.22
CA ASN A 44 -22.19 7.16 -25.40
C ASN A 44 -21.46 5.82 -25.56
N GLU A 45 -22.25 4.76 -25.54
CA GLU A 45 -21.82 3.38 -25.66
C GLU A 45 -21.14 3.09 -27.00
N GLN A 46 -21.69 3.62 -28.11
CA GLN A 46 -21.14 3.39 -29.45
C GLN A 46 -19.72 3.94 -29.58
N GLN A 47 -19.46 5.13 -29.03
CA GLN A 47 -18.12 5.73 -28.97
C GLN A 47 -17.16 4.86 -28.16
N ALA A 48 -17.62 4.34 -27.00
CA ALA A 48 -16.79 3.46 -26.17
C ALA A 48 -16.41 2.17 -26.92
N ILE A 49 -17.39 1.47 -27.51
CA ILE A 49 -17.17 0.25 -28.29
C ILE A 49 -16.23 0.51 -29.47
N ALA A 50 -16.43 1.60 -30.21
CA ALA A 50 -15.57 1.96 -31.35
C ALA A 50 -14.12 2.15 -30.91
N MET A 51 -13.88 2.81 -29.76
CA MET A 51 -12.54 2.99 -29.20
C MET A 51 -11.93 1.67 -28.72
N PHE A 52 -12.70 0.77 -28.10
CA PHE A 52 -12.22 -0.55 -27.70
C PHE A 52 -11.82 -1.39 -28.91
N LYS A 53 -12.65 -1.43 -29.96
CA LYS A 53 -12.37 -2.14 -31.22
C LYS A 53 -11.13 -1.58 -31.91
N ARG A 54 -10.98 -0.25 -31.98
CA ARG A 54 -9.79 0.41 -32.54
C ARG A 54 -8.51 0.05 -31.79
N ALA A 55 -8.61 -0.29 -30.51
CA ALA A 55 -7.49 -0.73 -29.70
C ALA A 55 -7.24 -2.26 -29.76
N ASN A 56 -7.85 -2.97 -30.72
CA ASN A 56 -7.80 -4.43 -30.82
C ASN A 56 -8.22 -5.13 -29.51
N LEU A 57 -9.16 -4.52 -28.77
CA LEU A 57 -9.64 -4.98 -27.47
C LEU A 57 -8.54 -5.08 -26.39
N LEU A 58 -7.37 -4.47 -26.59
CA LEU A 58 -6.27 -4.51 -25.64
C LEU A 58 -6.49 -3.49 -24.51
N ASN A 59 -6.40 -3.97 -23.26
CA ASN A 59 -6.42 -3.15 -22.05
C ASN A 59 -7.65 -2.23 -21.92
N CYS A 60 -8.82 -2.69 -22.36
CA CYS A 60 -10.04 -1.89 -22.37
C CYS A 60 -10.58 -1.69 -20.95
N LYS A 61 -10.72 -0.44 -20.55
CA LYS A 61 -11.21 -0.05 -19.23
C LYS A 61 -12.21 1.11 -19.31
N ILE A 62 -13.12 1.15 -18.36
CA ILE A 62 -14.11 2.22 -18.17
C ILE A 62 -14.14 2.66 -16.71
N ASN A 63 -14.26 3.97 -16.46
CA ASN A 63 -14.30 4.48 -15.09
C ASN A 63 -15.63 4.14 -14.41
N ALA A 64 -15.61 3.62 -13.18
CA ALA A 64 -16.80 3.35 -12.39
C ALA A 64 -17.63 4.60 -12.09
N TYR A 65 -17.01 5.78 -12.10
CA TYR A 65 -17.65 7.06 -11.81
C TYR A 65 -17.79 7.95 -13.06
N PRO A 66 -18.83 8.80 -13.13
CA PRO A 66 -19.00 9.74 -14.23
C PRO A 66 -17.85 10.75 -14.27
N SER A 67 -17.63 11.39 -15.42
CA SER A 67 -16.52 12.34 -15.60
C SER A 67 -16.63 13.60 -14.73
N TYR A 68 -17.84 14.04 -14.40
CA TYR A 68 -18.11 15.21 -13.58
C TYR A 68 -18.40 14.82 -12.13
N THR A 69 -17.36 14.67 -11.32
CA THR A 69 -17.51 14.28 -9.90
C THR A 69 -17.41 15.44 -8.91
N GLU A 70 -16.92 16.60 -9.35
CA GLU A 70 -16.61 17.76 -8.50
C GLU A 70 -17.10 19.07 -9.13
N TRP A 71 -17.49 20.03 -8.30
CA TRP A 71 -17.81 21.39 -8.69
C TRP A 71 -17.23 22.38 -7.68
N ASN A 72 -16.43 23.36 -8.12
CA ASN A 72 -15.75 24.30 -7.22
C ASN A 72 -15.01 23.61 -6.06
N ALA A 73 -14.28 22.52 -6.36
CA ALA A 73 -13.59 21.66 -5.39
C ALA A 73 -14.49 20.90 -4.38
N LEU A 74 -15.83 21.01 -4.49
CA LEU A 74 -16.76 20.23 -3.70
C LEU A 74 -17.06 18.90 -4.41
N ASN A 75 -16.88 17.79 -3.69
CA ASN A 75 -17.30 16.48 -4.15
C ASN A 75 -18.83 16.42 -4.27
N ARG A 76 -19.31 15.95 -5.42
CA ARG A 76 -20.74 15.71 -5.69
C ARG A 76 -21.05 14.23 -5.91
N GLN A 77 -20.03 13.38 -5.87
CA GLN A 77 -20.16 11.97 -6.16
C GLN A 77 -20.17 11.15 -4.87
N ALA A 78 -21.28 10.43 -4.64
CA ALA A 78 -21.32 9.41 -3.59
C ALA A 78 -20.38 8.24 -3.96
N PRO A 79 -19.74 7.59 -2.98
CA PRO A 79 -18.91 6.41 -3.22
C PRO A 79 -19.78 5.16 -3.41
N ASN A 80 -20.64 5.19 -4.42
CA ASN A 80 -21.65 4.16 -4.71
C ASN A 80 -21.09 2.91 -5.41
N PHE A 81 -19.77 2.77 -5.50
CA PHE A 81 -19.11 1.64 -6.14
C PHE A 81 -17.84 1.24 -5.40
N ILE A 82 -17.78 -0.01 -4.92
CA ILE A 82 -16.59 -0.59 -4.32
C ILE A 82 -15.86 -1.43 -5.38
N PHE A 83 -14.55 -1.21 -5.50
CA PHE A 83 -13.67 -1.97 -6.35
C PHE A 83 -12.53 -2.55 -5.50
N ILE A 84 -12.39 -3.88 -5.52
CA ILE A 84 -11.31 -4.62 -4.87
C ILE A 84 -10.44 -5.29 -5.93
N ASP A 85 -9.12 -5.04 -5.89
CA ASP A 85 -8.14 -5.70 -6.76
C ASP A 85 -7.28 -6.71 -6.00
N LEU A 86 -7.38 -7.99 -6.38
CA LEU A 86 -6.58 -9.09 -5.85
C LEU A 86 -5.59 -9.56 -6.94
N ASP A 87 -4.38 -9.00 -6.96
CA ASP A 87 -3.33 -9.38 -7.91
C ASP A 87 -2.64 -10.69 -7.51
N LEU A 88 -2.53 -11.63 -8.44
CA LEU A 88 -1.85 -12.91 -8.27
C LEU A 88 -0.40 -12.73 -7.80
N SER A 89 0.27 -11.64 -8.18
CA SER A 89 1.66 -11.37 -7.77
C SER A 89 1.82 -11.21 -6.25
N GLN A 90 0.73 -10.92 -5.53
CA GLN A 90 0.72 -10.79 -4.06
C GLN A 90 0.55 -12.15 -3.36
N PHE A 91 0.41 -13.24 -4.10
CA PHE A 91 0.16 -14.58 -3.57
C PHE A 91 1.20 -15.57 -4.06
N ILE A 92 1.55 -16.52 -3.19
CA ILE A 92 2.52 -17.59 -3.49
C ILE A 92 1.99 -18.54 -4.58
N SER A 93 0.67 -18.66 -4.72
CA SER A 93 0.06 -19.55 -5.70
C SER A 93 -1.37 -19.13 -6.05
N ARG A 94 -1.86 -19.63 -7.20
CA ARG A 94 -3.26 -19.47 -7.60
C ARG A 94 -4.24 -20.00 -6.57
N LEU A 95 -3.94 -21.14 -5.94
CA LEU A 95 -4.78 -21.70 -4.88
C LEU A 95 -4.91 -20.75 -3.67
N ALA A 96 -3.84 -20.05 -3.31
CA ALA A 96 -3.88 -19.06 -2.24
C ALA A 96 -4.72 -17.83 -2.62
N LEU A 97 -4.64 -17.38 -3.88
CA LEU A 97 -5.49 -16.32 -4.42
C LEU A 97 -6.97 -16.75 -4.40
N ASP A 98 -7.30 -17.95 -4.87
CA ASP A 98 -8.68 -18.45 -4.91
C ASP A 98 -9.29 -18.57 -3.50
N ARG A 99 -8.50 -19.04 -2.51
CA ARG A 99 -8.92 -19.06 -1.11
C ARG A 99 -9.15 -17.65 -0.56
N THR A 100 -8.32 -16.69 -0.94
CA THR A 100 -8.47 -15.29 -0.53
C THR A 100 -9.71 -14.65 -1.15
N LEU A 101 -10.00 -14.94 -2.43
CA LEU A 101 -11.25 -14.55 -3.08
C LEU A 101 -12.46 -15.06 -2.29
N GLN A 102 -12.51 -16.36 -1.98
CA GLN A 102 -13.65 -16.92 -1.23
C GLN A 102 -13.82 -16.29 0.16
N LYS A 103 -12.72 -16.03 0.87
CA LYS A 103 -12.76 -15.31 2.15
C LYS A 103 -13.29 -13.88 1.99
N THR A 104 -12.85 -13.18 0.95
CA THR A 104 -13.29 -11.82 0.64
C THR A 104 -14.80 -11.79 0.34
N LEU A 105 -15.29 -12.73 -0.48
CA LEU A 105 -16.71 -12.85 -0.81
C LEU A 105 -17.57 -13.17 0.43
N ASN A 106 -17.10 -14.07 1.30
CA ASN A 106 -17.79 -14.37 2.56
C ASN A 106 -17.81 -13.17 3.50
N PHE A 107 -16.72 -12.39 3.56
CA PHE A 107 -16.67 -11.20 4.39
C PHE A 107 -17.55 -10.06 3.86
N ILE A 108 -17.64 -9.91 2.53
CA ILE A 108 -18.62 -9.04 1.87
C ILE A 108 -20.04 -9.41 2.32
N LYS A 109 -20.41 -10.70 2.27
CA LYS A 109 -21.73 -11.15 2.73
C LYS A 109 -21.96 -10.87 4.22
N GLN A 110 -20.95 -11.05 5.06
CA GLN A 110 -21.06 -10.75 6.49
C GLN A 110 -21.28 -9.26 6.77
N LYS A 111 -20.64 -8.37 6.01
CA LYS A 111 -20.68 -6.92 6.25
C LYS A 111 -21.80 -6.22 5.50
N LEU A 112 -22.14 -6.65 4.29
CA LEU A 112 -23.11 -6.01 3.41
C LEU A 112 -24.45 -6.76 3.30
N GLY A 113 -24.56 -7.94 3.91
CA GLY A 113 -25.77 -8.76 3.91
C GLY A 113 -25.58 -10.08 3.16
N VAL A 114 -26.26 -11.14 3.62
CA VAL A 114 -26.07 -12.52 3.13
C VAL A 114 -26.33 -12.66 1.62
N ASP A 115 -27.23 -11.83 1.09
CA ASP A 115 -27.61 -11.80 -0.31
C ASP A 115 -26.69 -10.91 -1.17
N ALA A 116 -25.68 -10.25 -0.59
CA ALA A 116 -24.73 -9.46 -1.35
C ALA A 116 -23.86 -10.37 -2.24
N GLN A 117 -24.03 -10.23 -3.56
CA GLN A 117 -23.26 -10.99 -4.54
C GLN A 117 -22.61 -10.04 -5.56
N PRO A 118 -21.28 -9.84 -5.51
CA PRO A 118 -20.59 -8.96 -6.46
C PRO A 118 -20.42 -9.57 -7.84
N THR A 119 -20.05 -8.73 -8.81
CA THR A 119 -19.38 -9.21 -10.03
C THR A 119 -17.93 -9.54 -9.70
N VAL A 120 -17.46 -10.70 -10.13
CA VAL A 120 -16.05 -11.12 -10.03
C VAL A 120 -15.50 -11.29 -11.43
N ILE A 121 -14.43 -10.56 -11.75
CA ILE A 121 -13.74 -10.61 -13.03
C ILE A 121 -12.36 -11.23 -12.85
N TRP A 122 -12.03 -12.20 -13.69
CA TRP A 122 -10.65 -12.63 -13.90
C TRP A 122 -9.96 -11.66 -14.87
N SER A 123 -8.94 -10.95 -14.41
CA SER A 123 -8.24 -9.91 -15.19
C SER A 123 -7.07 -10.44 -16.04
N GLY A 124 -6.84 -11.75 -16.01
CA GLY A 124 -5.66 -12.41 -16.59
C GLY A 124 -4.54 -12.66 -15.58
N ASN A 125 -4.42 -11.83 -14.55
CA ASN A 125 -3.39 -11.97 -13.50
C ASN A 125 -3.94 -11.77 -12.09
N GLY A 126 -5.24 -11.93 -11.88
CA GLY A 126 -5.86 -11.60 -10.61
C GLY A 126 -7.38 -11.54 -10.70
N TYR A 127 -8.01 -11.27 -9.57
CA TYR A 127 -9.45 -11.03 -9.50
C TYR A 127 -9.75 -9.57 -9.23
N HIS A 128 -10.65 -9.01 -10.01
CA HIS A 128 -11.30 -7.75 -9.67
C HIS A 128 -12.70 -8.08 -9.14
N ILE A 129 -13.10 -7.43 -8.05
CA ILE A 129 -14.42 -7.60 -7.43
C ILE A 129 -15.12 -6.24 -7.45
N TYR A 130 -16.31 -6.21 -8.03
CA TYR A 130 -17.12 -5.02 -8.23
C TYR A 130 -18.42 -5.12 -7.43
N ILE A 131 -18.67 -4.16 -6.54
CA ILE A 131 -19.89 -4.12 -5.72
C ILE A 131 -20.53 -2.73 -5.86
N PRO A 132 -21.64 -2.61 -6.60
CA PRO A 132 -22.51 -1.43 -6.53
C PRO A 132 -23.16 -1.37 -5.14
N ILE A 133 -23.15 -0.19 -4.52
CA ILE A 133 -23.76 0.01 -3.19
C ILE A 133 -24.64 1.26 -3.19
N GLN A 134 -25.64 1.28 -2.32
CA GLN A 134 -26.43 2.47 -2.04
C GLN A 134 -25.66 3.36 -1.08
N ALA A 135 -25.17 4.49 -1.58
CA ALA A 135 -24.38 5.47 -0.84
C ALA A 135 -24.92 6.89 -1.02
N PHE A 136 -24.45 7.78 -0.15
CA PHE A 136 -24.67 9.23 -0.22
C PHE A 136 -23.30 9.94 -0.14
N ILE A 137 -23.26 11.23 -0.45
CA ILE A 137 -22.03 12.02 -0.38
C ILE A 137 -21.63 12.13 1.10
N LEU A 138 -20.51 11.53 1.48
CA LEU A 138 -20.12 11.53 2.89
C LEU A 138 -19.79 12.94 3.38
N GLU A 139 -19.21 13.79 2.52
CA GLU A 139 -18.90 15.17 2.86
C GLU A 139 -20.15 16.02 3.20
N SER A 140 -21.37 15.60 2.83
CA SER A 140 -22.60 16.30 3.21
C SER A 140 -23.15 15.90 4.59
N GLU A 141 -22.59 14.86 5.21
CA GLU A 141 -23.00 14.43 6.54
C GLU A 141 -22.11 15.06 7.62
N ASN A 142 -22.73 15.65 8.65
CA ASN A 142 -22.02 16.36 9.72
C ASN A 142 -20.90 15.54 10.37
N ILE A 143 -21.12 14.24 10.59
CA ILE A 143 -20.13 13.34 11.22
C ILE A 143 -18.89 13.05 10.36
N PHE A 144 -18.98 13.32 9.06
CA PHE A 144 -17.90 13.11 8.10
C PHE A 144 -17.43 14.42 7.46
N ALA A 145 -18.10 15.55 7.73
CA ALA A 145 -17.76 16.86 7.19
C ALA A 145 -16.37 17.35 7.61
N GLU A 146 -15.90 16.93 8.80
CA GLU A 146 -14.55 17.22 9.28
C GLU A 146 -13.47 16.39 8.55
N PHE A 147 -13.86 15.33 7.86
CA PHE A 147 -12.93 14.47 7.14
C PHE A 147 -12.73 14.98 5.71
N GLU A 148 -11.55 15.56 5.48
CA GLU A 148 -11.14 15.97 4.14
C GLU A 148 -11.22 14.79 3.16
N HIS A 149 -12.01 14.98 2.10
CA HIS A 149 -12.31 13.99 1.05
C HIS A 149 -12.85 12.64 1.59
N ALA A 150 -13.78 12.68 2.54
CA ALA A 150 -14.39 11.51 3.17
C ALA A 150 -14.83 10.41 2.17
N SER A 151 -15.53 10.77 1.09
CA SER A 151 -16.05 9.80 0.12
C SER A 151 -14.92 9.12 -0.66
N ARG A 152 -13.86 9.86 -1.01
CA ARG A 152 -12.66 9.26 -1.62
C ARG A 152 -11.93 8.35 -0.63
N LYS A 153 -11.77 8.76 0.63
CA LYS A 153 -11.12 7.91 1.63
C LYS A 153 -11.93 6.64 1.91
N PHE A 154 -13.25 6.71 1.81
CA PHE A 154 -14.12 5.56 1.97
C PHE A 154 -13.87 4.47 0.92
N ILE A 155 -13.71 4.81 -0.37
CA ILE A 155 -13.44 3.78 -1.40
C ILE A 155 -12.12 3.06 -1.15
N GLN A 156 -11.09 3.78 -0.68
CA GLN A 156 -9.78 3.20 -0.32
C GLN A 156 -9.88 2.30 0.92
N PHE A 157 -10.63 2.77 1.93
CA PHE A 157 -10.94 1.99 3.13
C PHE A 157 -11.69 0.71 2.78
N ALA A 158 -12.77 0.80 2.00
CA ALA A 158 -13.66 -0.31 1.70
C ALA A 158 -12.89 -1.45 0.99
N GLU A 159 -12.01 -1.10 0.06
CA GLU A 159 -11.14 -2.08 -0.59
C GLU A 159 -10.26 -2.85 0.40
N GLN A 160 -9.52 -2.12 1.24
CA GLN A 160 -8.61 -2.73 2.21
C GLN A 160 -9.35 -3.47 3.32
N PHE A 161 -10.48 -2.94 3.77
CA PHE A 161 -11.28 -3.53 4.82
C PHE A 161 -11.92 -4.84 4.35
N LEU A 162 -12.63 -4.82 3.22
CA LEU A 162 -13.37 -5.98 2.73
C LEU A 162 -12.45 -7.09 2.22
N SER A 163 -11.24 -6.76 1.76
CA SER A 163 -10.21 -7.75 1.41
C SER A 163 -9.40 -8.25 2.61
N ASN A 164 -9.67 -7.78 3.83
CA ASN A 164 -8.84 -8.03 5.00
C ASN A 164 -7.34 -7.72 4.75
N LYS A 165 -7.10 -6.56 4.13
CA LYS A 165 -5.78 -6.02 3.75
C LYS A 165 -5.01 -6.91 2.77
N LYS A 166 -5.73 -7.64 1.91
CA LYS A 166 -5.13 -8.48 0.86
C LYS A 166 -5.21 -7.87 -0.54
N ALA A 167 -5.96 -6.77 -0.70
CA ALA A 167 -5.93 -5.99 -1.91
C ALA A 167 -4.56 -5.30 -2.10
N ASP A 168 -4.18 -5.06 -3.36
CA ASP A 168 -2.93 -4.39 -3.69
C ASP A 168 -2.87 -2.99 -3.03
N PRO A 169 -1.91 -2.73 -2.13
CA PRO A 169 -1.76 -1.43 -1.50
C PRO A 169 -1.50 -0.28 -2.50
N CYS A 170 -0.85 -0.56 -3.63
CA CYS A 170 -0.61 0.46 -4.66
C CYS A 170 -1.92 0.89 -5.32
N HIS A 171 -2.80 -0.08 -5.62
CA HIS A 171 -4.13 0.18 -6.14
C HIS A 171 -4.97 0.99 -5.14
N SER A 172 -5.04 0.57 -3.88
CA SER A 172 -5.87 1.24 -2.87
C SER A 172 -5.48 2.69 -2.62
N ASN A 173 -4.19 3.00 -2.58
CA ASN A 173 -3.75 4.38 -2.36
C ASN A 173 -4.05 5.29 -3.57
N GLY A 174 -4.01 4.73 -4.78
CA GLY A 174 -4.33 5.42 -6.03
C GLY A 174 -5.83 5.52 -6.35
N LEU A 175 -6.66 4.70 -5.69
CA LEU A 175 -8.08 4.61 -5.96
C LEU A 175 -8.77 5.95 -5.63
N SER A 176 -9.50 6.47 -6.61
CA SER A 176 -10.25 7.72 -6.53
C SER A 176 -11.38 7.68 -7.55
N PHE A 177 -12.32 8.63 -7.46
CA PHE A 177 -13.37 8.79 -8.47
C PHE A 177 -12.82 8.94 -9.90
N ARG A 178 -11.64 9.56 -10.05
CA ARG A 178 -11.02 9.77 -11.35
C ARG A 178 -10.25 8.57 -11.87
N ASN A 179 -9.87 7.62 -11.01
CA ASN A 179 -8.98 6.50 -11.36
C ASN A 179 -9.57 5.10 -11.07
N CYS A 180 -10.87 4.99 -10.80
CA CYS A 180 -11.55 3.71 -10.58
C CYS A 180 -11.84 3.00 -11.92
N MET A 181 -10.78 2.52 -12.59
CA MET A 181 -10.86 1.99 -13.96
C MET A 181 -11.16 0.48 -13.97
N LEU A 182 -12.39 0.13 -14.32
CA LEU A 182 -12.88 -1.25 -14.40
C LEU A 182 -12.44 -1.89 -15.72
N ARG A 183 -11.89 -3.11 -15.67
CA ARG A 183 -11.57 -3.88 -16.88
C ARG A 183 -12.85 -4.45 -17.50
N LEU A 184 -12.96 -4.36 -18.83
CA LEU A 184 -14.11 -4.90 -19.56
C LEU A 184 -13.94 -6.40 -19.85
N PRO A 185 -14.94 -7.24 -19.53
CA PRO A 185 -14.99 -8.61 -20.05
C PRO A 185 -14.97 -8.66 -21.58
N GLY A 186 -14.39 -9.72 -22.15
CA GLY A 186 -14.21 -9.84 -23.60
C GLY A 186 -13.02 -9.05 -24.16
N SER A 187 -12.34 -8.26 -23.32
CA SER A 187 -11.07 -7.61 -23.66
C SER A 187 -9.86 -8.46 -23.25
N TYR A 188 -8.65 -8.02 -23.61
CA TYR A 188 -7.42 -8.74 -23.34
C TYR A 188 -6.45 -7.96 -22.44
N ASN A 189 -5.77 -8.67 -21.55
CA ASN A 189 -4.66 -8.14 -20.77
C ASN A 189 -3.38 -8.14 -21.63
N PRO A 190 -2.84 -6.98 -22.05
CA PRO A 190 -1.71 -6.93 -22.98
C PRO A 190 -0.44 -7.55 -22.40
N LYS A 191 -0.29 -7.61 -21.06
CA LYS A 191 0.86 -8.25 -20.40
C LYS A 191 0.99 -9.75 -20.71
N LEU A 192 -0.07 -10.37 -21.22
CA LEU A 192 -0.16 -11.80 -21.51
C LEU A 192 -0.34 -12.07 -23.01
N VAL A 193 -0.35 -11.03 -23.85
CA VAL A 193 -0.48 -11.16 -25.30
C VAL A 193 0.93 -11.20 -25.90
N GLU A 194 1.13 -12.09 -26.87
CA GLU A 194 2.40 -12.20 -27.59
C GLU A 194 2.40 -11.24 -28.78
N PHE A 195 3.41 -10.37 -28.83
CA PHE A 195 3.60 -9.38 -29.89
C PHE A 195 4.84 -9.71 -30.72
N GLY A 196 4.78 -9.42 -32.02
CA GLY A 196 5.93 -9.48 -32.92
C GLY A 196 6.68 -8.16 -33.00
N ASP A 197 7.72 -8.12 -33.84
CA ASP A 197 8.67 -6.99 -33.95
C ASP A 197 8.06 -5.64 -34.40
N LYS A 198 6.79 -5.62 -34.84
CA LYS A 198 6.06 -4.40 -35.27
C LYS A 198 4.75 -4.22 -34.47
N ASP A 199 4.73 -4.67 -33.22
CA ASP A 199 3.56 -4.62 -32.32
C ASP A 199 2.30 -5.33 -32.88
N GLN A 200 2.46 -6.20 -33.87
CA GLN A 200 1.38 -7.06 -34.34
C GLN A 200 1.14 -8.18 -33.34
N ILE A 201 -0.14 -8.45 -33.05
CA ILE A 201 -0.55 -9.57 -32.19
C ILE A 201 -0.21 -10.87 -32.93
N LEU A 202 0.63 -11.71 -32.32
CA LEU A 202 0.98 -13.04 -32.83
C LEU A 202 0.05 -14.10 -32.25
N ASN A 203 -0.23 -14.02 -30.95
CA ASN A 203 -1.02 -14.99 -30.23
C ASN A 203 -1.70 -14.34 -29.00
N ILE A 204 -2.95 -14.72 -28.77
CA ILE A 204 -3.71 -14.34 -27.58
C ILE A 204 -3.97 -15.63 -26.80
N PRO A 205 -3.19 -15.93 -25.76
CA PRO A 205 -3.44 -17.13 -24.99
C PRO A 205 -4.77 -17.00 -24.23
N SER A 206 -5.44 -18.12 -24.00
CA SER A 206 -6.77 -18.14 -23.40
C SER A 206 -6.84 -17.42 -22.04
N HIS A 207 -5.76 -17.44 -21.27
CA HIS A 207 -5.68 -16.79 -19.96
C HIS A 207 -5.44 -15.27 -20.02
N ALA A 208 -5.16 -14.70 -21.20
CA ALA A 208 -5.09 -13.24 -21.41
C ALA A 208 -6.48 -12.58 -21.45
N VAL A 209 -7.53 -13.36 -21.72
CA VAL A 209 -8.91 -12.87 -21.82
C VAL A 209 -9.44 -12.46 -20.46
N VAL A 210 -10.03 -11.28 -20.38
CA VAL A 210 -10.77 -10.79 -19.21
C VAL A 210 -12.14 -11.47 -19.18
N ARG A 211 -12.43 -12.21 -18.12
CA ARG A 211 -13.61 -13.08 -18.03
C ARG A 211 -14.46 -12.79 -16.82
N VAL A 212 -15.78 -12.93 -16.97
CA VAL A 212 -16.70 -12.94 -15.83
C VAL A 212 -16.63 -14.31 -15.17
N VAL A 213 -16.38 -14.32 -13.86
CA VAL A 213 -16.37 -15.51 -13.00
C VAL A 213 -17.69 -15.63 -12.24
N GLN A 214 -18.24 -14.49 -11.84
CA GLN A 214 -19.51 -14.37 -11.13
C GLN A 214 -20.17 -13.05 -11.56
N CYS A 215 -21.48 -13.07 -11.81
CA CYS A 215 -22.26 -11.86 -12.07
C CYS A 215 -22.78 -11.26 -10.76
N TRP A 216 -22.86 -9.94 -10.72
CA TRP A 216 -23.64 -9.20 -9.74
C TRP A 216 -25.12 -9.59 -9.83
N ASN A 217 -25.82 -9.59 -8.70
CA ASN A 217 -27.21 -10.03 -8.58
C ASN A 217 -28.22 -8.88 -8.50
N ASP A 218 -27.86 -7.72 -9.04
CA ASP A 218 -28.69 -6.50 -9.07
C ASP A 218 -29.04 -5.90 -7.69
N LEU A 219 -28.53 -6.49 -6.59
CA LEU A 219 -28.71 -5.94 -5.25
C LEU A 219 -27.69 -4.85 -4.96
N ARG A 220 -28.14 -3.68 -4.49
CA ARG A 220 -27.28 -2.59 -4.00
C ARG A 220 -27.32 -2.55 -2.47
N PRO A 221 -26.38 -3.18 -1.76
CA PRO A 221 -26.33 -3.08 -0.30
C PRO A 221 -26.17 -1.66 0.18
N SER A 222 -26.72 -1.34 1.35
CA SER A 222 -26.51 -0.04 1.98
C SER A 222 -25.04 0.14 2.38
N ILE A 223 -24.51 1.36 2.25
CA ILE A 223 -23.20 1.75 2.77
C ILE A 223 -23.11 1.69 4.30
N ARG A 224 -24.26 1.82 4.99
CA ARG A 224 -24.35 2.06 6.45
C ARG A 224 -23.58 1.06 7.31
N PRO A 225 -23.60 -0.26 7.06
CA PRO A 225 -22.85 -1.23 7.87
C PRO A 225 -21.33 -1.01 7.89
N LEU A 226 -20.79 -0.27 6.92
CA LEU A 226 -19.36 0.02 6.81
C LEU A 226 -18.96 1.33 7.50
N LEU A 227 -19.92 2.21 7.82
CA LEU A 227 -19.64 3.58 8.26
C LEU A 227 -18.98 3.66 9.64
N ALA A 228 -19.37 2.81 10.58
CA ALA A 228 -18.77 2.79 11.92
C ALA A 228 -17.28 2.40 11.86
N GLU A 229 -16.97 1.35 11.09
CA GLU A 229 -15.61 0.87 10.88
C GLU A 229 -14.77 1.89 10.10
N PHE A 230 -15.38 2.56 9.12
CA PHE A 230 -14.75 3.66 8.39
C PHE A 230 -14.39 4.83 9.30
N TYR A 231 -15.30 5.23 10.19
CA TYR A 231 -15.06 6.30 11.16
C TYR A 231 -13.89 5.96 12.08
N ILE A 232 -13.86 4.74 12.63
CA ILE A 232 -12.76 4.25 13.48
C ILE A 232 -11.44 4.26 12.71
N TYR A 233 -11.44 3.73 11.49
CA TYR A 233 -10.26 3.70 10.62
C TYR A 233 -9.68 5.11 10.38
N HIS A 234 -10.54 6.09 10.13
CA HIS A 234 -10.12 7.47 9.86
C HIS A 234 -9.64 8.18 11.12
N ALA A 235 -10.34 8.02 12.25
CA ALA A 235 -9.90 8.55 13.53
C ALA A 235 -8.49 8.04 13.90
N ASP A 236 -8.25 6.74 13.73
CA ASP A 236 -6.93 6.12 13.93
C ASP A 236 -5.87 6.68 12.98
N ALA A 237 -6.20 6.86 11.70
CA ALA A 237 -5.30 7.44 10.71
C ALA A 237 -4.92 8.88 11.06
N THR A 238 -5.89 9.67 11.52
CA THR A 238 -5.69 11.06 11.94
C THR A 238 -4.78 11.15 13.16
N VAL A 239 -4.99 10.29 14.18
CA VAL A 239 -4.11 10.20 15.36
C VAL A 239 -2.68 9.84 14.95
N LYS A 240 -2.52 8.87 14.03
CA LYS A 240 -1.19 8.48 13.51
C LYS A 240 -0.52 9.61 12.77
N GLU A 241 -1.25 10.36 11.93
CA GLU A 241 -0.71 11.50 11.19
C GLU A 241 -0.32 12.65 12.14
N MET A 242 -1.15 12.98 13.14
CA MET A 242 -0.83 13.97 14.16
C MET A 242 0.44 13.60 14.92
N ASN A 243 0.58 12.34 15.32
CA ASN A 243 1.78 11.85 15.98
C ASN A 243 3.01 11.92 15.06
N ALA A 244 2.86 11.59 13.78
CA ALA A 244 3.93 11.73 12.79
C ALA A 244 4.34 13.20 12.56
N LYS A 245 3.37 14.12 12.49
CA LYS A 245 3.62 15.58 12.39
C LYS A 245 4.36 16.09 13.63
N ARG A 246 3.90 15.75 14.84
CA ARG A 246 4.59 16.08 16.09
C ARG A 246 6.04 15.57 16.10
N ARG A 247 6.27 14.34 15.64
CA ARG A 247 7.63 13.79 15.48
C ARG A 247 8.47 14.61 14.49
N ARG A 248 7.92 14.96 13.32
CA ARG A 248 8.62 15.80 12.31
C ARG A 248 8.94 17.20 12.84
N GLU A 249 8.03 17.81 13.58
CA GLU A 249 8.23 19.13 14.20
C GLU A 249 9.26 19.11 15.32
N GLN A 250 9.27 18.06 16.15
CA GLN A 250 10.33 17.83 17.12
C GLN A 250 11.69 17.72 16.41
N VAL A 251 11.80 16.93 15.35
CA VAL A 251 13.03 16.82 14.55
C VAL A 251 13.47 18.18 13.98
N LYS A 252 12.54 19.01 13.48
CA LYS A 252 12.87 20.36 12.99
C LYS A 252 13.32 21.31 14.11
N LYS A 253 12.68 21.27 15.27
CA LYS A 253 13.08 22.07 16.44
C LYS A 253 14.48 21.65 16.95
N PHE A 254 14.77 20.35 16.96
CA PHE A 254 16.11 19.84 17.30
C PHE A 254 17.18 20.29 16.29
N LYS A 255 16.88 20.31 14.98
CA LYS A 255 17.80 20.86 13.96
C LYS A 255 18.07 22.36 14.11
N SER A 256 17.13 23.13 14.66
CA SER A 256 17.32 24.57 14.94
C SER A 256 18.08 24.87 16.24
N PHE A 257 18.11 23.92 17.18
CA PHE A 257 18.82 24.05 18.47
C PHE A 257 20.24 23.48 18.47
N GLY A 258 20.72 22.99 17.31
CA GLY A 258 22.07 22.49 17.10
C GLY A 258 23.16 23.56 17.06
N SER A 259 23.14 24.51 18.01
CA SER A 259 24.36 25.18 18.45
C SER A 259 25.06 24.24 19.42
N THR A 260 26.16 23.65 18.94
CA THR A 260 27.10 22.76 19.64
C THR A 260 27.23 23.05 21.14
N ASN A 261 26.79 22.10 21.98
CA ASN A 261 27.16 22.05 23.38
C ASN A 261 28.01 20.80 23.63
N ASN A 262 29.31 21.00 23.81
CA ASN A 262 30.37 19.97 23.82
C ASN A 262 30.44 19.12 25.11
N ASN A 263 29.47 19.21 26.02
CA ASN A 263 29.61 18.68 27.39
C ASN A 263 29.13 17.23 27.61
N ASN A 264 28.58 16.54 26.61
CA ASN A 264 28.02 15.19 26.78
C ASN A 264 28.73 14.13 25.93
N ARG A 265 30.05 13.98 26.09
CA ARG A 265 30.82 12.92 25.43
C ARG A 265 31.44 11.95 26.43
N ILE A 266 31.44 10.66 26.09
CA ILE A 266 32.14 9.61 26.85
C ILE A 266 33.31 9.14 25.98
N ASP A 267 34.52 9.51 26.37
CA ASP A 267 35.72 9.42 25.52
C ASP A 267 35.98 8.01 24.97
N TRP A 268 35.84 6.98 25.79
CA TRP A 268 36.10 5.61 25.34
C TRP A 268 35.06 5.12 24.32
N ILE A 269 33.80 5.62 24.39
CA ILE A 269 32.76 5.30 23.41
C ILE A 269 33.02 6.06 22.10
N GLU A 270 33.47 7.32 22.17
CA GLU A 270 33.87 8.08 20.98
C GLU A 270 35.09 7.47 20.28
N LYS A 271 36.07 6.97 21.05
CA LYS A 271 37.19 6.19 20.49
C LYS A 271 36.68 4.92 19.80
N LEU A 272 35.76 4.20 20.45
CA LEU A 272 35.16 2.99 19.90
C LEU A 272 34.35 3.24 18.62
N LEU A 273 33.59 4.34 18.53
CA LEU A 273 32.86 4.74 17.30
C LEU A 273 33.78 5.01 16.11
N ASN A 274 35.06 5.27 16.35
CA ASN A 274 36.06 5.48 15.31
C ASN A 274 36.90 4.23 15.01
N ARG A 275 36.70 3.13 15.76
CA ARG A 275 37.45 1.88 15.59
C ARG A 275 36.53 0.75 15.09
N PRO A 276 36.80 0.14 13.92
CA PRO A 276 36.01 -1.00 13.47
C PRO A 276 36.32 -2.27 14.30
N LEU A 277 35.30 -3.08 14.56
CA LEU A 277 35.42 -4.38 15.23
C LEU A 277 34.91 -5.50 14.32
N ASP A 278 35.57 -6.66 14.34
CA ASP A 278 35.11 -7.88 13.67
C ASP A 278 34.12 -8.70 14.52
N GLU A 279 34.14 -8.55 15.85
CA GLU A 279 33.25 -9.27 16.76
C GLU A 279 32.53 -8.32 17.74
N PHE A 280 31.54 -8.84 18.48
CA PHE A 280 30.73 -8.10 19.46
C PHE A 280 29.88 -6.94 18.93
N ARG A 281 29.76 -6.79 17.62
CA ARG A 281 29.03 -5.69 16.96
C ARG A 281 27.56 -5.55 17.41
N LYS A 282 26.83 -6.66 17.53
CA LYS A 282 25.45 -6.68 18.04
C LYS A 282 25.36 -6.18 19.49
N TYR A 283 26.36 -6.51 20.31
CA TYR A 283 26.45 -6.09 21.71
C TYR A 283 26.75 -4.59 21.81
N CYS A 284 27.71 -4.09 21.01
CA CYS A 284 28.04 -2.66 20.96
C CYS A 284 26.83 -1.81 20.55
N ILE A 285 26.07 -2.22 19.53
CA ILE A 285 24.83 -1.52 19.13
C ILE A 285 23.89 -1.40 20.33
N TRP A 286 23.57 -2.53 20.96
CA TRP A 286 22.53 -2.61 21.98
C TRP A 286 22.93 -1.99 23.32
N ARG A 287 24.12 -2.31 23.86
CA ARG A 287 24.52 -1.92 25.21
C ARG A 287 25.34 -0.63 25.28
N ILE A 288 25.94 -0.20 24.17
CA ILE A 288 26.90 0.91 24.16
C ILE A 288 26.39 2.05 23.28
N PHE A 289 26.33 1.86 21.96
CA PHE A 289 26.11 2.94 21.02
C PHE A 289 24.72 3.53 21.07
N ILE A 290 23.65 2.72 20.96
CA ILE A 290 22.30 3.28 20.95
C ILE A 290 21.96 4.00 22.27
N PRO A 291 22.25 3.42 23.45
CA PRO A 291 22.06 4.13 24.72
C PRO A 291 22.90 5.40 24.83
N TYR A 292 24.15 5.38 24.36
CA TYR A 292 25.02 6.55 24.37
C TYR A 292 24.52 7.66 23.45
N LEU A 293 24.25 7.33 22.19
CA LEU A 293 23.83 8.29 21.16
C LEU A 293 22.49 8.93 21.53
N VAL A 294 21.55 8.14 22.05
CA VAL A 294 20.20 8.62 22.40
C VAL A 294 20.16 9.29 23.77
N ASN A 295 20.66 8.63 24.83
CA ASN A 295 20.43 9.10 26.21
C ASN A 295 21.53 10.04 26.75
N ILE A 296 22.76 9.96 26.22
CA ILE A 296 23.86 10.87 26.61
C ILE A 296 24.01 12.00 25.58
N ARG A 297 24.21 11.66 24.30
CA ARG A 297 24.39 12.65 23.23
C ARG A 297 23.09 13.31 22.78
N ARG A 298 21.93 12.83 23.25
CA ARG A 298 20.59 13.38 22.94
C ARG A 298 20.33 13.51 21.44
N LEU A 299 20.86 12.57 20.65
CA LEU A 299 20.67 12.54 19.20
C LEU A 299 19.29 11.97 18.86
N ALA A 300 18.75 12.42 17.74
CA ALA A 300 17.55 11.83 17.17
C ALA A 300 17.81 10.40 16.69
N SER A 301 16.78 9.54 16.67
CA SER A 301 16.91 8.14 16.23
C SER A 301 17.54 8.00 14.84
N GLU A 302 17.22 8.91 13.92
CA GLU A 302 17.79 8.93 12.56
C GLU A 302 19.30 9.22 12.56
N GLU A 303 19.75 10.15 13.40
CA GLU A 303 21.18 10.48 13.54
C GLU A 303 21.93 9.34 14.21
N ALA A 304 21.35 8.76 15.27
CA ALA A 304 21.91 7.58 15.92
C ALA A 304 22.01 6.38 14.96
N LEU A 305 21.00 6.21 14.10
CA LEU A 305 20.99 5.19 13.05
C LEU A 305 22.11 5.43 12.04
N ASN A 306 22.27 6.65 11.53
CA ASN A 306 23.30 6.98 10.55
C ASN A 306 24.71 6.78 11.12
N ILE A 307 24.99 7.27 12.32
CA ILE A 307 26.29 7.08 13.00
C ILE A 307 26.58 5.59 13.19
N THR A 308 25.61 4.81 13.66
CA THR A 308 25.79 3.38 13.91
C THR A 308 25.97 2.60 12.60
N LYS A 309 25.26 2.99 11.54
CA LYS A 309 25.37 2.41 10.21
C LYS A 309 26.72 2.71 9.56
N GLU A 310 27.25 3.92 9.72
CA GLU A 310 28.60 4.27 9.28
C GLU A 310 29.66 3.43 10.00
N TRP A 311 29.54 3.28 11.32
CA TRP A 311 30.42 2.41 12.09
C TRP A 311 30.35 0.94 11.62
N LEU A 312 29.15 0.40 11.39
CA LEU A 312 29.00 -0.97 10.88
C LEU A 312 29.56 -1.14 9.46
N THR A 313 29.49 -0.09 8.64
CA THR A 313 30.09 -0.08 7.30
C THR A 313 31.62 -0.23 7.40
N LYS A 314 32.26 0.51 8.33
CA LYS A 314 33.69 0.35 8.65
C LYS A 314 33.99 -1.05 9.21
N CYS A 315 33.10 -1.63 10.01
CA CYS A 315 33.29 -2.98 10.53
C CYS A 315 33.19 -4.05 9.43
N ASN A 316 32.32 -3.83 8.44
CA ASN A 316 32.09 -4.77 7.35
C ASN A 316 33.33 -4.95 6.46
N SER A 317 34.26 -3.98 6.44
CA SER A 317 35.55 -4.12 5.76
C SER A 317 36.57 -4.95 6.55
N VAL A 318 36.36 -5.20 7.85
CA VAL A 318 37.21 -6.08 8.67
C VAL A 318 36.69 -7.51 8.64
N ARG A 319 35.39 -7.69 8.88
CA ARG A 319 34.70 -8.98 8.74
C ARG A 319 33.28 -8.72 8.26
N ARG A 320 32.82 -9.47 7.26
CA ARG A 320 31.44 -9.33 6.76
C ARG A 320 30.42 -9.46 7.91
N LEU A 321 29.38 -8.64 7.88
CA LEU A 321 28.27 -8.72 8.82
C LEU A 321 27.48 -10.02 8.60
N ASP A 322 27.22 -10.74 9.70
CA ASP A 322 26.41 -11.96 9.76
C ASP A 322 24.95 -11.67 10.18
N PHE A 323 24.53 -10.40 10.13
CA PHE A 323 23.19 -9.97 10.52
C PHE A 323 22.69 -8.77 9.71
N ASN A 324 21.38 -8.55 9.72
CA ASN A 324 20.76 -7.37 9.14
C ASN A 324 21.03 -6.14 10.03
N ALA A 325 21.93 -5.27 9.57
CA ALA A 325 22.36 -4.08 10.29
C ALA A 325 21.21 -3.11 10.61
N ILE A 326 20.34 -2.84 9.64
CA ILE A 326 19.26 -1.86 9.78
C ILE A 326 18.26 -2.36 10.81
N GLN A 327 17.77 -3.60 10.62
CA GLN A 327 16.83 -4.22 11.56
C GLN A 327 17.39 -4.24 12.99
N ARG A 328 18.69 -4.56 13.15
CA ARG A 328 19.29 -4.66 14.48
C ARG A 328 19.43 -3.30 15.17
N ILE A 329 19.68 -2.24 14.41
CA ILE A 329 19.71 -0.87 14.93
C ILE A 329 18.30 -0.44 15.32
N ASP A 330 17.29 -0.70 14.48
CA ASP A 330 15.91 -0.35 14.75
C ASP A 330 15.38 -1.06 16.01
N GLU A 331 15.62 -2.36 16.17
CA GLU A 331 15.29 -3.10 17.40
C GLU A 331 15.92 -2.49 18.66
N ALA A 332 17.17 -2.04 18.56
CA ALA A 332 17.87 -1.40 19.67
C ALA A 332 17.30 0.00 19.97
N LEU A 333 16.95 0.77 18.94
CA LEU A 333 16.30 2.08 19.07
C LEU A 333 14.91 1.97 19.70
N ASP A 334 14.13 0.97 19.31
CA ASP A 334 12.77 0.73 19.84
C ASP A 334 12.80 0.32 21.31
N THR A 335 13.86 -0.38 21.73
CA THR A 335 13.98 -0.90 23.09
C THR A 335 14.77 0.00 24.03
N VAL A 336 15.48 1.04 23.56
CA VAL A 336 16.46 1.83 24.34
C VAL A 336 15.88 2.51 25.60
N GLY A 337 14.59 2.84 25.62
CA GLY A 337 13.93 3.48 26.75
C GLY A 337 14.79 4.59 27.40
N ASN A 338 14.95 4.53 28.72
CA ASN A 338 15.75 5.48 29.50
C ASN A 338 17.06 4.87 30.03
N TYR A 339 17.53 3.72 29.54
CA TYR A 339 18.75 3.12 30.07
C TYR A 339 20.03 3.73 29.47
N TYR A 340 21.05 3.90 30.32
CA TYR A 340 22.34 4.48 29.94
C TYR A 340 23.28 3.43 29.34
N PRO A 341 24.31 3.84 28.56
CA PRO A 341 25.31 2.90 28.08
C PRO A 341 25.98 2.18 29.25
N ILE A 342 26.33 0.91 29.03
CA ILE A 342 26.99 0.09 30.04
C ILE A 342 28.30 0.76 30.53
N SER A 343 28.52 0.77 31.84
CA SER A 343 29.75 1.30 32.43
C SER A 343 30.94 0.36 32.18
N CYS A 344 32.18 0.86 32.23
CA CYS A 344 33.37 0.02 32.07
C CYS A 344 33.44 -1.12 33.10
N ILE A 345 33.00 -0.85 34.33
CA ILE A 345 32.95 -1.84 35.42
C ILE A 345 31.97 -2.96 35.06
N ASN A 346 30.75 -2.60 34.63
CA ASN A 346 29.73 -3.58 34.28
C ASN A 346 30.07 -4.31 32.97
N LEU A 347 30.77 -3.66 32.04
CA LEU A 347 31.26 -4.30 30.82
C LEU A 347 32.25 -5.41 31.14
N LYS A 348 33.16 -5.19 32.12
CA LYS A 348 34.09 -6.22 32.59
C LYS A 348 33.36 -7.46 33.11
N THR A 349 32.24 -7.28 33.80
CA THR A 349 31.47 -8.38 34.38
C THR A 349 30.51 -9.04 33.39
N GLU A 350 29.84 -8.27 32.52
CA GLU A 350 28.83 -8.80 31.59
C GLU A 350 29.44 -9.36 30.30
N ASN A 351 30.57 -8.81 29.86
CA ASN A 351 31.24 -9.23 28.62
C ASN A 351 32.75 -9.00 28.73
N GLU A 352 33.39 -9.84 29.55
CA GLU A 352 34.83 -9.78 29.84
C GLU A 352 35.69 -9.82 28.57
N LEU A 353 35.31 -10.62 27.56
CA LEU A 353 36.04 -10.73 26.29
C LEU A 353 36.06 -9.40 25.53
N LEU A 354 34.91 -8.72 25.42
CA LEU A 354 34.86 -7.39 24.82
C LEU A 354 35.66 -6.39 25.66
N TYR A 355 35.53 -6.42 26.99
CA TYR A 355 36.29 -5.54 27.89
C TYR A 355 37.80 -5.67 27.70
N LEU A 356 38.34 -6.89 27.74
CA LEU A 356 39.76 -7.17 27.57
C LEU A 356 40.24 -6.72 26.19
N ARG A 357 39.46 -6.98 25.15
CA ARG A 357 39.76 -6.53 23.80
C ARG A 357 39.86 -5.00 23.72
N LEU A 358 38.87 -4.27 24.24
CA LEU A 358 38.89 -2.81 24.22
C LEU A 358 40.06 -2.24 25.03
N LYS A 359 40.50 -2.94 26.08
CA LYS A 359 41.71 -2.58 26.84
C LYS A 359 42.99 -2.82 26.04
N ILE A 360 43.13 -3.96 25.37
CA ILE A 360 44.27 -4.28 24.49
C ILE A 360 44.38 -3.28 23.34
N GLU A 361 43.24 -2.88 22.77
CA GLU A 361 43.18 -1.89 21.69
C GLU A 361 43.35 -0.43 22.17
N GLY A 362 43.60 -0.20 23.47
CA GLY A 362 43.82 1.14 24.04
C GLY A 362 42.58 2.05 24.04
N ILE A 363 41.38 1.46 23.88
CA ILE A 363 40.10 2.17 23.92
C ILE A 363 39.69 2.43 25.38
N LEU A 364 39.86 1.42 26.24
CA LEU A 364 39.70 1.53 27.69
C LEU A 364 41.06 1.77 28.35
N ILE A 365 41.09 2.68 29.34
CA ILE A 365 42.27 2.95 30.18
C ILE A 365 42.26 2.02 31.38
#